data_AF-A0A0J1D629-F1
#
_entry.id   AF-A0A0J1D629-F1
#
_cell.length_a   1.000
_cell.length_b   1.000
_cell.length_c   1.000
_cell.angle_alpha   90.00
_cell.angle_beta   90.00
_cell.angle_gamma   90.00
#
_symmetry.space_group_name_H-M   'P 1'
#
loop_
_entity.id
_entity.type
_entity.pdbx_description
1 polymer ?
#
loop_
_entity_poly.entity_id
_entity_poly.type
_entity_poly.pdbx_seq_one_letter_code
_entity_poly.pdbx_strand_id
1 'polypeptide(L)' 'MSRILIDLPDSQVEELAVLVEVEQRPRAAVIRDAIEAYISQHKPMLGADVFGLWKSKNVDGLEYQQELRSEW' A
#
# COMPACT_ATOMS: atom_id res chain seq x y z
N MET A 1 -15.43 -7.25 5.98
CA MET A 1 -14.79 -7.99 4.87
C MET A 1 -15.60 -7.77 3.60
N SER A 2 -14.95 -7.40 2.50
CA SER A 2 -15.57 -7.32 1.17
C SER A 2 -15.36 -8.64 0.42
N ARG A 3 -16.27 -8.99 -0.50
CA ARG A 3 -16.15 -10.17 -1.37
C ARG A 3 -15.70 -9.71 -2.75
N ILE A 4 -14.72 -10.40 -3.32
CA ILE A 4 -14.18 -10.14 -4.66
C ILE A 4 -14.30 -11.45 -5.45
N LEU A 5 -14.88 -11.36 -6.65
CA LEU A 5 -14.88 -12.45 -7.63
C LEU A 5 -13.63 -12.30 -8.50
N ILE A 6 -12.89 -13.40 -8.65
CA ILE A 6 -11.69 -13.48 -9.47
C ILE A 6 -11.78 -14.75 -10.32
N ASP A 7 -11.49 -14.62 -11.61
CA ASP A 7 -11.34 -15.75 -12.50
C ASP A 7 -9.87 -16.16 -12.51
N LEU A 8 -9.62 -17.43 -12.20
CA LEU A 8 -8.30 -18.04 -12.22
C LEU A 8 -8.33 -19.24 -13.17
N PRO A 9 -7.29 -19.47 -13.97
CA PRO A 9 -7.17 -20.69 -14.74
C PRO A 9 -7.07 -21.91 -13.81
N ASP A 10 -7.61 -23.05 -14.23
CA ASP A 10 -7.66 -24.27 -13.42
C ASP A 10 -6.27 -24.69 -12.91
N SER A 11 -5.23 -24.51 -13.73
CA SER A 11 -3.84 -24.81 -13.33
C SER A 11 -3.37 -24.01 -12.11
N GLN A 12 -3.75 -22.73 -12.00
CA GLN A 12 -3.39 -21.92 -10.83
C GLN A 12 -4.19 -22.34 -9.59
N VAL A 13 -5.42 -22.81 -9.76
CA VAL A 13 -6.24 -23.33 -8.66
C VAL A 13 -5.64 -24.62 -8.10
N GLU A 14 -5.13 -25.50 -8.98
CA GLU A 14 -4.42 -26.72 -8.61
C GLU A 14 -3.12 -26.42 -7.86
N GLU A 15 -2.29 -25.51 -8.38
CA GLU A 15 -1.05 -25.09 -7.72
C GLU A 15 -1.34 -24.49 -6.33
N LEU A 16 -2.38 -23.66 -6.22
CA LEU A 16 -2.80 -23.08 -4.94
C LEU A 16 -3.29 -24.17 -3.96
N ALA A 17 -3.95 -25.22 -4.45
CA ALA A 17 -4.38 -26.33 -3.61
C ALA A 17 -3.18 -27.07 -3.01
N VAL A 18 -2.14 -27.33 -3.81
CA VAL A 18 -0.89 -27.96 -3.32
C VAL A 18 -0.23 -27.10 -2.25
N LEU A 19 -0.12 -25.78 -2.45
CA LEU A 19 0.45 -24.86 -1.46
C LEU A 19 -0.31 -24.90 -0.13
N VAL A 20 -1.63 -24.95 -0.20
CA VAL A 20 -2.51 -25.03 0.97
C VAL A 20 -2.35 -26.33 1.75
N GLU A 21 -2.16 -27.45 1.05
CA GLU A 21 -1.88 -28.74 1.69
C GLU A 21 -0.52 -28.76 2.36
N VAL A 22 0.51 -28.24 1.69
CA VAL A 22 1.88 -28.17 2.23
C VAL A 22 1.95 -27.25 3.45
N GLU A 23 1.33 -26.07 3.40
CA GLU A 23 1.34 -25.13 4.51
C GLU A 23 0.33 -25.47 5.62
N GLN A 24 -0.64 -26.36 5.36
CA GLN A 24 -1.77 -26.66 6.24
C GLN A 24 -2.59 -25.41 6.64
N ARG A 25 -2.75 -24.48 5.69
CA ARG A 25 -3.43 -23.20 5.92
C ARG A 25 -4.65 -23.07 5.02
N PRO A 26 -5.73 -22.42 5.47
CA PRO A 26 -6.90 -22.24 4.61
C PRO A 26 -6.54 -21.41 3.37
N ARG A 27 -7.07 -21.78 2.19
CA ARG A 27 -6.88 -21.06 0.91
C ARG A 27 -6.98 -19.55 1.05
N ALA A 28 -7.98 -19.07 1.78
CA ALA A 28 -8.21 -17.65 1.96
C ALA A 28 -7.08 -16.94 2.75
N ALA A 29 -6.36 -17.63 3.63
CA ALA A 29 -5.20 -17.07 4.32
C ALA A 29 -4.02 -16.90 3.35
N VAL A 30 -3.70 -17.94 2.58
CA VAL A 30 -2.64 -17.89 1.57
C VAL A 30 -2.88 -16.76 0.56
N ILE A 31 -4.12 -16.63 0.06
CA ILE A 31 -4.50 -15.55 -0.86
C ILE A 31 -4.35 -14.17 -0.21
N ARG A 32 -4.75 -13.99 1.06
CA ARG A 32 -4.59 -12.70 1.75
C ARG A 32 -3.13 -12.32 1.91
N ASP A 33 -2.29 -13.26 2.33
CA ASP A 33 -0.86 -13.02 2.50
C ASP A 33 -0.21 -12.66 1.16
N ALA A 34 -0.57 -13.36 0.07
CA ALA A 34 -0.09 -13.06 -1.26
C ALA A 34 -0.47 -11.63 -1.70
N ILE A 35 -1.72 -11.22 -1.45
CA ILE A 35 -2.19 -9.86 -1.74
C ILE A 35 -1.44 -8.83 -0.88
N GLU A 36 -1.24 -9.09 0.40
CA GLU A 36 -0.52 -8.19 1.31
C GLU A 36 0.95 -8.02 0.89
N ALA A 37 1.61 -9.12 0.51
CA ALA A 37 2.97 -9.10 -0.02
C ALA A 37 3.04 -8.33 -1.34
N TYR A 38 2.09 -8.55 -2.26
CA TYR A 38 2.03 -7.85 -3.53
C TYR A 38 1.83 -6.34 -3.33
N ILE A 39 0.87 -5.94 -2.49
CA ILE A 39 0.65 -4.53 -2.16
C ILE A 39 1.90 -3.94 -1.54
N SER A 40 2.54 -4.61 -0.58
CA SER A 40 3.73 -4.08 0.09
C SER A 40 4.91 -3.88 -0.85
N GLN A 41 5.09 -4.77 -1.83
CA GLN A 41 6.12 -4.63 -2.88
C GLN A 41 5.81 -3.51 -3.87
N HIS A 42 4.54 -3.23 -4.14
CA HIS A 42 4.10 -2.24 -5.13
C HIS A 42 3.58 -0.95 -4.50
N LYS A 43 3.70 -0.78 -3.19
CA LYS A 43 3.38 0.50 -2.54
C LYS A 43 4.30 1.54 -3.18
N PRO A 44 3.77 2.54 -3.89
CA PRO A 44 4.59 3.67 -4.30
C PRO A 44 5.24 4.22 -3.04
N MET A 45 6.52 4.60 -3.12
CA MET A 45 7.18 5.32 -2.04
C MET A 45 6.47 6.66 -1.86
N LEU A 46 5.33 6.66 -1.18
CA LEU A 46 4.58 7.85 -0.83
C LEU A 46 5.51 8.82 -0.08
N GLY A 47 6.52 8.30 0.63
CA GLY A 47 7.56 9.06 1.33
C GLY A 47 8.60 9.75 0.45
N ALA A 48 8.82 9.38 -0.81
CA ALA A 48 9.84 10.02 -1.65
C ALA A 48 9.37 11.37 -2.21
N ASP A 49 8.06 11.51 -2.48
CA ASP A 49 7.46 12.75 -2.99
C ASP A 49 7.01 13.73 -1.90
N VAL A 50 6.79 13.30 -0.65
CA VAL A 50 6.36 14.25 0.42
C VAL A 50 7.47 15.21 0.82
N PHE A 51 8.74 14.79 0.76
CA PHE A 51 9.87 15.71 0.99
C PHE A 51 10.10 16.67 -0.19
N GLY A 52 9.67 16.32 -1.40
CA GLY A 52 9.78 17.16 -2.60
C GLY A 52 8.68 18.21 -2.72
N LEU A 53 7.48 17.94 -2.18
CA LEU A 53 6.32 18.83 -2.23
C LEU A 53 6.47 20.11 -1.39
N TRP A 54 7.37 20.13 -0.40
CA TRP A 54 7.75 21.37 0.30
C TRP A 54 8.87 22.13 -0.40
N LYS A 55 9.69 21.48 -1.23
CA LYS A 55 10.78 22.14 -1.95
C LYS A 55 10.28 23.16 -2.99
N SER A 56 9.07 22.95 -3.53
CA SER A 56 8.44 23.88 -4.47
C SER A 56 7.69 25.03 -3.80
N LYS A 57 7.44 24.95 -2.48
CA LYS A 57 6.96 26.07 -1.68
C LYS A 57 8.16 26.83 -1.13
N ASN A 58 8.68 27.77 -1.92
CA ASN A 58 9.71 28.72 -1.50
C ASN A 58 9.09 29.79 -0.58
N VAL A 59 8.49 29.35 0.54
CA VAL A 59 7.95 30.24 1.57
C VAL A 59 8.98 30.24 2.69
N ASP A 60 9.56 31.40 2.96
CA ASP A 60 10.44 31.57 4.11
C ASP A 60 9.64 31.24 5.38
N GLY A 61 10.11 30.26 6.15
CA GLY A 61 9.45 29.82 7.38
C GLY A 61 9.32 30.95 8.41
N LEU A 62 10.16 31.99 8.31
CA LEU A 62 10.09 33.18 9.15
C LEU A 62 8.95 34.11 8.73
N GLU A 63 8.76 34.34 7.42
CA GLU A 63 7.66 35.17 6.89
C GLU A 63 6.30 34.54 7.19
N TYR A 64 6.17 33.22 7.03
CA TYR A 64 4.93 32.49 7.34
C TYR A 64 4.55 32.60 8.83
N GLN A 65 5.54 32.55 9.73
CA GLN A 65 5.30 32.73 11.16
C GLN A 65 4.94 34.17 11.54
N GLN A 66 5.50 35.16 10.83
CA GLN A 66 5.18 36.57 11.04
C GLN A 66 3.76 36.90 10.56
N GLU A 67 3.34 36.36 9.42
CA GLU A 67 1.99 36.54 8.87
C GLU A 67 0.93 35.96 9.83
N LEU A 68 1.14 34.73 10.34
CA LEU A 68 0.24 34.11 11.32
C LEU A 68 0.15 34.87 12.65
N ARG A 69 1.22 35.54 13.08
CA ARG A 69 1.22 36.36 14.30
C ARG A 69 0.66 37.76 14.10
N SER A 70 0.52 38.22 12.86
CA SER A 70 -0.04 39.53 12.56
C SER A 70 -1.58 39.56 12.64
N GLU A 71 -2.21 38.39 12.68
CA GLU A 71 -3.68 38.24 12.82
C GLU A 71 -4.16 38.13 14.28
N TRP A 72 -3.27 38.26 15.28
CA TRP A 72 -3.61 38.23 16.72
C TRP A 72 -3.34 39.56 17.41
#